data_AF-A0A1E7HYY2-F1
#
_entry.id   AF-A0A1E7HYY2-F1
#
_cell.length_a   1.000
_cell.length_b   1.000
_cell.length_c   1.000
_cell.angle_alpha   90.00
_cell.angle_beta   90.00
_cell.angle_gamma   90.00
#
_symmetry.space_group_name_H-M   'P 1'
#
loop_
_entity.id
_entity.type
_entity.pdbx_description
1 polymer ?
#
loop_
_entity_poly.entity_id
_entity_poly.type
_entity_poly.pdbx_seq_one_letter_code
_entity_poly.pdbx_strand_id
1 'polypeptide(L)'
;MKKLICCSLVALVLMAFSSSAFAADYPEVRGTWGGIVKLITKDGDVRENKAVFVINKQDGAVFSGYKIWFADKKDNALTESFCGIIDADGVKLYFAEGEDGYTQGTITGKQTMSLYYLESGRKAKAIYYQLERVRFTRGFIDIDKDGNKTIIRSEIVNVYPLNAERIMREADLNKDGKLSKKEWETWKSGK
;
A
#
# COMPACT_ATOMS: atom_id res chain seq x y z
N MET A 1 31.35 45.33 -22.33
CA MET A 1 30.84 44.95 -20.99
C MET A 1 29.34 44.63 -20.96
N LYS A 2 28.46 45.38 -21.64
CA LYS A 2 27.00 45.09 -21.64
C LYS A 2 26.59 43.73 -22.23
N LYS A 3 27.31 43.21 -23.25
CA LYS A 3 27.03 41.89 -23.87
C LYS A 3 27.45 40.70 -23.00
N LEU A 4 28.47 40.87 -22.15
CA LEU A 4 28.95 39.82 -21.24
C LEU A 4 28.00 39.62 -20.05
N ILE A 5 27.39 40.71 -19.56
CA ILE A 5 26.42 40.68 -18.45
C ILE A 5 25.13 39.96 -18.84
N CYS A 6 24.65 40.12 -20.09
CA CYS A 6 23.47 39.40 -20.59
C CYS A 6 23.65 37.88 -20.63
N CYS A 7 24.81 37.38 -21.06
CA CYS A 7 25.04 35.93 -21.14
C CYS A 7 25.10 35.26 -19.76
N SER A 8 25.67 35.94 -18.76
CA SER A 8 25.70 35.45 -17.38
C SER A 8 24.34 35.48 -16.68
N LEU A 9 23.45 36.42 -17.03
CA LEU A 9 22.06 36.44 -16.53
C LEU A 9 21.21 35.33 -17.16
N VAL A 10 21.39 35.03 -18.44
CA VAL A 10 20.69 33.92 -19.12
C VAL A 10 21.15 32.56 -18.56
N ALA A 11 22.45 32.39 -18.28
CA ALA A 11 22.99 31.18 -17.68
C ALA A 11 22.49 30.97 -16.23
N LEU A 12 22.33 32.04 -15.45
CA LEU A 12 21.82 31.96 -14.08
C LEU A 12 20.32 31.59 -14.04
N VAL A 13 19.53 32.10 -15.00
CA VAL A 13 18.11 31.75 -15.14
C VAL A 13 17.94 30.32 -15.63
N LEU A 14 18.80 29.81 -16.52
CA LEU A 14 18.78 28.42 -16.98
C LEU A 14 19.15 27.41 -15.88
N MET A 15 20.05 27.77 -14.95
CA MET A 15 20.41 26.92 -13.80
C MET A 15 19.33 26.86 -12.70
N ALA A 16 18.38 27.80 -12.69
CA ALA A 16 17.27 27.80 -11.72
C ALA A 16 16.13 26.81 -12.10
N PHE A 17 16.13 26.26 -13.32
CA PHE A 17 15.12 25.29 -13.77
C PHE A 17 15.58 23.83 -13.70
N SER A 18 16.82 23.55 -13.27
CA SER A 18 17.37 22.18 -13.24
C SER A 18 17.04 21.35 -11.99
N SER A 19 16.19 21.82 -11.08
CA SER A 19 15.86 21.10 -9.84
C SER A 19 14.38 20.80 -9.65
N SER A 20 13.65 20.54 -10.74
CA SER A 20 12.42 19.73 -10.65
C SER A 20 12.82 18.25 -10.71
N ALA A 21 13.60 17.79 -9.74
CA ALA A 21 13.65 16.36 -9.47
C ALA A 21 12.23 16.00 -9.01
N PHE A 22 11.43 15.47 -9.93
CA PHE A 22 10.15 14.87 -9.57
C PHE A 22 10.45 13.81 -8.51
N ALA A 23 10.20 14.13 -7.24
CA ALA A 23 9.81 13.08 -6.32
C ALA A 23 8.57 12.49 -6.97
N ALA A 24 8.71 11.36 -7.65
CA ALA A 24 7.57 10.67 -8.20
C ALA A 24 6.66 10.37 -7.02
N ASP A 25 5.47 10.98 -7.01
CA ASP A 25 4.44 10.71 -6.00
C ASP A 25 3.92 9.30 -6.26
N TYR A 26 4.64 8.31 -5.74
CA TYR A 26 4.24 6.92 -5.82
C TYR A 26 2.93 6.71 -5.05
N PRO A 27 2.04 5.84 -5.54
CA PRO A 27 0.79 5.55 -4.83
C PRO A 27 1.08 4.99 -3.44
N GLU A 28 0.21 5.33 -2.49
CA GLU A 28 0.28 4.77 -1.15
C GLU A 28 -0.21 3.30 -1.16
N VAL A 29 0.71 2.38 -0.92
CA VAL A 29 0.41 0.94 -0.87
C VAL A 29 0.41 0.37 0.55
N ARG A 30 0.86 1.11 1.58
CA ARG A 30 0.81 0.63 2.97
C ARG A 30 -0.60 0.34 3.43
N GLY A 31 -0.75 -0.71 4.20
CA GLY A 31 -2.01 -1.14 4.78
C GLY A 31 -2.19 -2.65 4.71
N THR A 32 -3.39 -3.07 5.06
CA THR A 32 -3.79 -4.47 5.04
C THR A 32 -4.67 -4.71 3.83
N TRP A 33 -4.33 -5.70 3.02
CA TRP A 33 -5.00 -6.07 1.79
C TRP A 33 -5.46 -7.51 1.92
N GLY A 34 -6.75 -7.75 1.78
CA GLY A 34 -7.33 -9.09 1.94
C GLY A 34 -8.14 -9.46 0.71
N GLY A 35 -8.17 -10.74 0.38
CA GLY A 35 -8.99 -11.18 -0.74
C GLY A 35 -8.89 -12.64 -1.09
N ILE A 36 -9.43 -12.95 -2.27
CA ILE A 36 -9.54 -14.32 -2.79
C ILE A 36 -8.24 -14.68 -3.50
N VAL A 37 -7.83 -15.93 -3.31
CA VAL A 37 -6.66 -16.56 -3.89
C VAL A 37 -7.12 -17.70 -4.78
N LYS A 38 -6.58 -17.78 -6.00
CA LYS A 38 -6.71 -18.95 -6.88
C LYS A 38 -5.33 -19.49 -7.21
N LEU A 39 -5.10 -20.75 -6.87
CA LEU A 39 -3.84 -21.47 -7.02
C LEU A 39 -3.99 -22.53 -8.11
N ILE A 40 -2.94 -22.71 -8.91
CA ILE A 40 -2.71 -23.93 -9.69
C ILE A 40 -1.29 -24.45 -9.43
N THR A 41 -1.16 -25.76 -9.18
CA THR A 41 0.14 -26.44 -9.00
C THR A 41 0.63 -27.07 -10.30
N LYS A 42 1.91 -27.46 -10.36
CA LYS A 42 2.49 -28.19 -11.49
C LYS A 42 1.74 -29.47 -11.90
N ASP A 43 1.03 -30.09 -10.95
CA ASP A 43 0.30 -31.34 -11.16
C ASP A 43 -1.15 -31.09 -11.64
N GLY A 44 -1.53 -29.81 -11.79
CA GLY A 44 -2.86 -29.40 -12.24
C GLY A 44 -3.88 -29.19 -11.12
N ASP A 45 -3.52 -29.43 -9.86
CA ASP A 45 -4.42 -29.16 -8.72
C ASP A 45 -4.77 -27.68 -8.67
N VAL A 46 -6.08 -27.38 -8.67
CA VAL A 46 -6.62 -26.03 -8.49
C VAL A 46 -7.24 -25.89 -7.11
N ARG A 47 -6.95 -24.78 -6.41
CA ARG A 47 -7.53 -24.48 -5.09
C ARG A 47 -7.92 -23.01 -4.98
N GLU A 48 -8.93 -22.74 -4.17
CA GLU A 48 -9.32 -21.39 -3.78
C GLU A 48 -9.16 -21.21 -2.27
N ASN A 49 -8.64 -20.06 -1.85
CA ASN A 49 -8.46 -19.73 -0.44
C ASN A 49 -8.52 -18.20 -0.24
N LYS A 50 -8.18 -17.73 0.95
CA LYS A 50 -7.99 -16.33 1.29
C LYS A 50 -6.54 -16.08 1.68
N ALA A 51 -6.04 -14.90 1.34
CA ALA A 51 -4.76 -14.41 1.81
C ALA A 51 -4.88 -12.95 2.25
N VAL A 52 -3.97 -12.56 3.13
CA VAL A 52 -3.83 -11.18 3.58
C VAL A 52 -2.40 -10.73 3.33
N PHE A 53 -2.22 -9.59 2.69
CA PHE A 53 -0.94 -8.90 2.57
C PHE A 53 -0.93 -7.70 3.50
N VAL A 54 0.12 -7.57 4.29
CA VAL A 54 0.34 -6.42 5.16
C VAL A 54 1.58 -5.69 4.67
N ILE A 55 1.38 -4.53 4.05
CA ILE A 55 2.46 -3.63 3.64
C ILE A 55 2.62 -2.60 4.75
N ASN A 56 3.70 -2.69 5.53
CA ASN A 56 3.89 -1.87 6.75
C ASN A 56 4.98 -0.81 6.59
N LYS A 57 5.81 -0.88 5.55
CA LYS A 57 6.82 0.14 5.24
C LYS A 57 6.75 0.49 3.76
N GLN A 58 6.89 1.78 3.49
CA GLN A 58 7.03 2.32 2.14
C GLN A 58 7.87 3.59 2.22
N ASP A 59 8.83 3.70 1.31
CA ASP A 59 9.67 4.88 1.08
C ASP A 59 9.75 5.13 -0.42
N GLY A 60 8.98 6.10 -0.90
CA GLY A 60 8.77 6.33 -2.33
C GLY A 60 8.31 5.06 -3.06
N ALA A 61 9.16 4.58 -3.97
CA ALA A 61 8.91 3.41 -4.82
C ALA A 61 9.06 2.07 -4.09
N VAL A 62 9.81 2.02 -3.00
CA VAL A 62 10.18 0.76 -2.34
C VAL A 62 9.28 0.50 -1.15
N PHE A 63 8.91 -0.76 -0.93
CA PHE A 63 8.06 -1.16 0.18
C PHE A 63 8.41 -2.54 0.71
N SER A 64 7.95 -2.85 1.92
CA SER A 64 8.09 -4.17 2.51
C SER A 64 6.89 -4.54 3.36
N GLY A 65 6.73 -5.84 3.61
CA GLY A 65 5.59 -6.36 4.33
C GLY A 65 5.70 -7.84 4.61
N TYR A 66 4.55 -8.43 4.91
CA TYR A 66 4.40 -9.87 5.08
C TYR A 66 3.02 -10.33 4.59
N LYS A 67 2.96 -11.55 4.06
CA LYS A 67 1.71 -12.22 3.70
C LYS A 67 1.30 -13.19 4.79
N ILE A 68 -0.01 -13.34 4.99
CA ILE A 68 -0.64 -14.29 5.91
C ILE A 68 -1.51 -15.22 5.08
N TRP A 69 -1.34 -16.52 5.26
CA TRP A 69 -2.12 -17.55 4.56
C TRP A 69 -2.34 -18.77 5.45
N PHE A 70 -3.35 -19.57 5.11
CA PHE A 70 -3.69 -20.80 5.82
C PHE A 70 -3.23 -21.99 4.98
N ALA A 71 -2.37 -22.85 5.56
CA ALA A 71 -2.00 -24.10 4.91
C ALA A 71 -3.11 -25.14 5.10
N ASP A 72 -3.38 -25.95 4.08
CA ASP A 72 -4.47 -26.94 4.04
C ASP A 72 -4.46 -27.98 5.18
N LYS A 73 -3.39 -28.05 5.99
CA LYS A 73 -3.22 -29.00 7.09
C LYS A 73 -2.67 -28.37 8.38
N LYS A 74 -2.67 -27.04 8.48
CA LYS A 74 -2.28 -26.34 9.71
C LYS A 74 -3.41 -25.41 10.13
N ASP A 75 -3.86 -25.59 11.37
CA ASP A 75 -4.85 -24.69 11.99
C ASP A 75 -4.29 -23.28 12.25
N ASN A 76 -2.97 -23.12 12.13
CA ASN A 76 -2.28 -21.85 12.36
C ASN A 76 -2.05 -21.11 11.04
N ALA A 77 -2.38 -19.82 11.05
CA ALA A 77 -1.97 -18.89 10.01
C ALA A 77 -0.44 -18.85 9.91
N LEU A 78 0.07 -18.96 8.69
CA LEU A 78 1.48 -18.84 8.38
C LEU A 78 1.78 -17.43 7.87
N THR A 79 2.94 -16.92 8.23
CA THR A 79 3.42 -15.60 7.80
C THR A 79 4.72 -15.73 7.03
N GLU A 80 4.85 -14.98 5.93
CA GLU A 80 6.08 -14.91 5.14
C GLU A 80 6.36 -13.45 4.78
N SER A 81 7.60 -13.00 4.93
CA SER A 81 8.01 -11.63 4.57
C SER A 81 8.14 -11.44 3.06
N PHE A 82 8.00 -10.21 2.59
CA PHE A 82 8.38 -9.82 1.23
C PHE A 82 8.94 -8.39 1.22
N CYS A 83 9.68 -8.06 0.16
CA CYS A 83 9.98 -6.68 -0.22
C CYS A 83 9.56 -6.44 -1.67
N GLY A 84 9.32 -5.20 -2.05
CA GLY A 84 8.87 -4.89 -3.39
C GLY A 84 9.12 -3.46 -3.83
N ILE A 85 8.86 -3.24 -5.12
CA ILE A 85 9.00 -1.96 -5.81
C ILE A 85 7.73 -1.63 -6.59
N ILE A 86 7.45 -0.34 -6.69
CA ILE A 86 6.44 0.24 -7.57
C ILE A 86 7.18 0.73 -8.82
N ASP A 87 6.69 0.33 -9.99
CA ASP A 87 7.28 0.76 -11.26
C ASP A 87 7.12 2.29 -11.47
N ALA A 88 7.85 2.85 -12.42
CA ALA A 88 7.79 4.26 -12.77
C ALA A 88 6.40 4.71 -13.24
N ASP A 89 5.55 3.78 -13.68
CA ASP A 89 4.15 4.05 -14.04
C ASP A 89 3.23 4.28 -12.82
N GLY A 90 3.70 3.99 -11.60
CA GLY A 90 2.90 4.10 -10.37
C GLY A 90 1.74 3.09 -10.31
N VAL A 91 1.76 2.03 -11.12
CA VAL A 91 0.66 1.08 -11.27
C VAL A 91 1.14 -0.36 -11.12
N LYS A 92 2.28 -0.72 -11.72
CA LYS A 92 2.85 -2.06 -11.62
C LYS A 92 3.62 -2.24 -10.32
N LEU A 93 3.54 -3.44 -9.78
CA LEU A 93 4.20 -3.83 -8.54
C LEU A 93 5.04 -5.09 -8.77
N TYR A 94 6.22 -5.15 -8.15
CA TYR A 94 7.10 -6.31 -8.18
C TYR A 94 7.56 -6.64 -6.78
N PHE A 95 7.50 -7.91 -6.39
CA PHE A 95 7.79 -8.39 -5.05
C PHE A 95 8.84 -9.50 -5.16
N ALA A 96 9.86 -9.42 -4.32
CA ALA A 96 10.69 -10.56 -3.93
C ALA A 96 10.06 -11.19 -2.68
N GLU A 97 9.68 -12.45 -2.81
CA GLU A 97 9.10 -13.23 -1.71
C GLU A 97 10.23 -13.75 -0.81
N GLY A 98 9.94 -13.88 0.49
CA GLY A 98 10.97 -14.11 1.50
C GLY A 98 11.66 -15.46 1.39
N GLU A 99 10.93 -16.50 0.97
CA GLU A 99 11.50 -17.83 0.77
C GLU A 99 11.73 -18.12 -0.72
N ASP A 100 10.64 -18.20 -1.49
CA ASP A 100 10.67 -18.69 -2.87
C ASP A 100 9.70 -17.89 -3.76
N GLY A 101 10.11 -17.72 -5.01
CA GLY A 101 9.26 -17.15 -6.05
C GLY A 101 9.22 -15.62 -6.07
N TYR A 102 8.38 -15.12 -6.97
CA TYR A 102 8.22 -13.68 -7.20
C TYR A 102 6.74 -13.37 -7.38
N THR A 103 6.31 -12.23 -6.87
CA THR A 103 4.95 -11.72 -7.10
C THR A 103 5.01 -10.49 -7.99
N GLN A 104 4.21 -10.48 -9.04
CA GLN A 104 3.99 -9.31 -9.89
C GLN A 104 2.56 -8.83 -9.69
N GLY A 105 2.30 -7.54 -9.83
CA GLY A 105 0.97 -7.02 -9.58
C GLY A 105 0.66 -5.72 -10.29
N THR A 106 -0.60 -5.34 -10.18
CA THR A 106 -1.15 -4.11 -10.75
C THR A 106 -2.12 -3.51 -9.74
N ILE A 107 -1.97 -2.22 -9.45
CA ILE A 107 -2.98 -1.43 -8.74
C ILE A 107 -4.15 -1.23 -9.70
N THR A 108 -5.29 -1.83 -9.40
CA THR A 108 -6.48 -1.82 -10.29
C THR A 108 -7.48 -0.73 -9.92
N GLY A 109 -7.25 -0.04 -8.80
CA GLY A 109 -8.06 1.06 -8.30
C GLY A 109 -7.48 1.59 -7.00
N LYS A 110 -8.06 2.65 -6.44
CA LYS A 110 -7.56 3.29 -5.20
C LYS A 110 -7.41 2.29 -4.03
N GLN A 111 -8.28 1.28 -4.00
CA GLN A 111 -8.40 0.32 -2.91
C GLN A 111 -8.39 -1.14 -3.40
N THR A 112 -7.93 -1.39 -4.63
CA THR A 112 -7.91 -2.74 -5.21
C THR A 112 -6.60 -3.00 -5.95
N MET A 113 -6.13 -4.24 -5.89
CA MET A 113 -4.98 -4.70 -6.68
C MET A 113 -5.16 -6.15 -7.12
N SER A 114 -4.51 -6.49 -8.23
CA SER A 114 -4.33 -7.86 -8.69
C SER A 114 -2.87 -8.26 -8.53
N LEU A 115 -2.61 -9.42 -7.93
CA LEU A 115 -1.26 -9.97 -7.80
C LEU A 115 -1.15 -11.35 -8.47
N TYR A 116 0.05 -11.70 -8.89
CA TYR A 116 0.42 -12.91 -9.62
C TYR A 116 1.73 -13.45 -9.04
N TYR A 117 1.63 -14.46 -8.17
CA TYR A 117 2.80 -15.15 -7.65
C TYR A 117 3.20 -16.28 -8.58
N LEU A 118 4.50 -16.42 -8.82
CA LEU A 118 5.10 -17.47 -9.62
C LEU A 118 6.26 -18.10 -8.87
N GLU A 119 6.26 -19.42 -8.82
CA GLU A 119 7.36 -20.25 -8.31
C GLU A 119 7.66 -21.35 -9.32
N SER A 120 8.94 -21.64 -9.51
CA SER A 120 9.42 -22.68 -10.42
C SER A 120 10.01 -23.88 -9.66
N GLY A 121 10.44 -24.91 -10.38
CA GLY A 121 11.07 -26.09 -9.78
C GLY A 121 10.08 -27.12 -9.21
N ARG A 122 10.51 -27.87 -8.18
CA ARG A 122 9.75 -29.04 -7.67
C ARG A 122 8.40 -28.68 -7.07
N LYS A 123 8.25 -27.45 -6.57
CA LYS A 123 7.03 -26.91 -5.97
C LYS A 123 6.33 -25.91 -6.89
N ALA A 124 6.64 -25.95 -8.19
CA ALA A 124 6.15 -24.96 -9.14
C ALA A 124 4.63 -24.76 -9.05
N LYS A 125 4.23 -23.50 -8.98
CA LYS A 125 2.84 -23.08 -8.84
C LYS A 125 2.67 -21.65 -9.32
N ALA A 126 1.46 -21.36 -9.79
CA ALA A 126 1.03 -20.02 -10.10
C ALA A 126 -0.17 -19.67 -9.21
N ILE A 127 -0.18 -18.46 -8.67
CA ILE A 127 -1.25 -17.99 -7.80
C ILE A 127 -1.72 -16.62 -8.24
N TYR A 128 -3.02 -16.49 -8.44
CA TYR A 128 -3.69 -15.23 -8.72
C TYR A 128 -4.39 -14.73 -7.45
N TYR A 129 -4.22 -13.44 -7.16
CA TYR A 129 -4.85 -12.76 -6.04
C TYR A 129 -5.70 -11.60 -6.54
N GLN A 130 -6.93 -11.53 -6.04
CA GLN A 130 -7.77 -10.33 -6.12
C GLN A 130 -7.90 -9.76 -4.72
N LEU A 131 -7.25 -8.62 -4.49
CA LEU A 131 -7.16 -8.03 -3.16
C LEU A 131 -7.90 -6.70 -3.11
N GLU A 132 -8.61 -6.51 -2.01
CA GLU A 132 -9.18 -5.23 -1.61
C GLU A 132 -8.47 -4.75 -0.36
N ARG A 133 -8.27 -3.43 -0.25
CA ARG A 133 -7.73 -2.87 0.98
C ARG A 133 -8.78 -3.06 2.07
N VAL A 134 -8.39 -3.71 3.17
CA VAL A 134 -9.27 -3.91 4.32
C VAL A 134 -9.66 -2.54 4.86
N ARG A 135 -10.95 -2.22 4.71
CA ARG A 135 -11.55 -1.03 5.29
C ARG A 135 -12.04 -1.35 6.68
N PHE A 136 -11.79 -0.42 7.57
CA PHE A 136 -12.11 -0.51 8.97
C PHE A 136 -13.59 -0.21 9.20
N THR A 137 -14.28 -1.11 9.88
CA THR A 137 -15.75 -1.06 10.06
C THR A 137 -16.19 -0.37 11.34
N ARG A 138 -15.28 -0.05 12.28
CA ARG A 138 -15.69 0.61 13.53
C ARG A 138 -16.21 2.03 13.28
N GLY A 139 -17.32 2.36 13.95
CA GLY A 139 -17.95 3.66 13.84
C GLY A 139 -17.10 4.74 14.49
N PHE A 140 -17.36 6.01 14.11
CA PHE A 140 -16.69 7.17 14.70
C PHE A 140 -16.69 7.14 16.24
N ILE A 141 -17.86 6.82 16.80
CA ILE A 141 -18.13 6.75 18.25
C ILE A 141 -17.32 5.63 18.94
N ASP A 142 -16.99 4.55 18.22
CA ASP A 142 -16.24 3.44 18.82
C ASP A 142 -14.76 3.78 19.01
N ILE A 143 -14.26 4.71 18.20
CA ILE A 143 -12.85 5.12 18.13
C ILE A 143 -12.60 6.36 18.99
N ASP A 144 -13.52 7.34 18.98
CA ASP A 144 -13.53 8.51 19.88
C ASP A 144 -13.75 8.05 21.32
N LYS A 145 -12.66 7.73 22.03
CA LYS A 145 -12.69 7.12 23.36
C LYS A 145 -12.93 8.12 24.47
N ASP A 146 -12.46 9.35 24.26
CA ASP A 146 -12.63 10.43 25.24
C ASP A 146 -13.93 11.23 25.02
N GLY A 147 -14.65 10.97 23.91
CA GLY A 147 -15.94 11.58 23.60
C GLY A 147 -15.84 13.04 23.16
N ASN A 148 -14.65 13.48 22.75
CA ASN A 148 -14.38 14.87 22.38
C ASN A 148 -14.91 15.23 20.97
N LYS A 149 -15.53 14.27 20.28
CA LYS A 149 -16.10 14.42 18.92
C LYS A 149 -15.06 14.65 17.83
N THR A 150 -13.82 14.28 18.09
CA THR A 150 -12.72 14.22 17.13
C THR A 150 -11.97 12.91 17.33
N ILE A 151 -11.35 12.38 16.28
CA ILE A 151 -10.49 11.21 16.40
C ILE A 151 -9.05 11.67 16.21
N ILE A 152 -8.18 11.36 17.17
CA ILE A 152 -6.74 11.63 17.07
C ILE A 152 -5.95 10.35 16.75
N ARG A 153 -4.71 10.53 16.26
CA ARG A 153 -3.82 9.42 15.88
C ARG A 153 -3.73 8.33 16.94
N SER A 154 -3.58 8.67 18.23
CA SER A 154 -3.45 7.68 19.31
C SER A 154 -4.69 6.82 19.47
N GLU A 155 -5.87 7.37 19.23
CA GLU A 155 -7.12 6.61 19.27
C GLU A 155 -7.23 5.66 18.09
N ILE A 156 -6.79 6.09 16.90
CA ILE A 156 -6.72 5.21 15.74
C ILE A 156 -5.68 4.12 15.95
N VAL A 157 -4.52 4.41 16.56
CA VAL A 157 -3.50 3.40 16.86
C VAL A 157 -4.05 2.30 17.77
N ASN A 158 -4.87 2.65 18.76
CA ASN A 158 -5.47 1.66 19.67
C ASN A 158 -6.41 0.68 18.96
N VAL A 159 -7.01 1.12 17.86
CA VAL A 159 -8.02 0.37 17.12
C VAL A 159 -7.43 -0.31 15.88
N TYR A 160 -6.52 0.39 15.20
CA TYR A 160 -5.93 0.08 13.89
C TYR A 160 -4.43 0.43 13.85
N PRO A 161 -3.59 -0.25 14.64
CA PRO A 161 -2.20 0.13 14.90
C PRO A 161 -1.34 0.23 13.62
N LEU A 162 -1.61 -0.63 12.63
CA LEU A 162 -0.86 -0.67 11.37
C LEU A 162 -1.32 0.36 10.33
N ASN A 163 -2.43 1.06 10.58
CA ASN A 163 -3.06 1.93 9.60
C ASN A 163 -3.27 3.36 10.09
N ALA A 164 -2.95 3.67 11.35
CA ALA A 164 -3.24 4.97 11.94
C ALA A 164 -2.65 6.16 11.16
N GLU A 165 -1.38 6.07 10.77
CA GLU A 165 -0.72 7.12 9.97
C GLU A 165 -1.43 7.38 8.64
N ARG A 166 -1.80 6.29 7.95
CA ARG A 166 -2.47 6.36 6.67
C ARG A 166 -3.85 6.98 6.81
N ILE A 167 -4.62 6.52 7.81
CA ILE A 167 -5.98 7.03 8.06
C ILE A 167 -5.93 8.52 8.36
N MET A 168 -5.02 8.97 9.23
CA MET A 168 -4.84 10.41 9.50
C MET A 168 -4.53 11.16 8.21
N ARG A 169 -3.54 10.72 7.43
CA ARG A 169 -3.14 11.42 6.21
C ARG A 169 -4.24 11.46 5.13
N GLU A 170 -5.05 10.42 5.00
CA GLU A 170 -6.09 10.33 3.97
C GLU A 170 -7.41 11.00 4.39
N ALA A 171 -7.74 10.96 5.68
CA ALA A 171 -9.02 11.43 6.18
C ALA A 171 -8.97 12.87 6.73
N ASP A 172 -7.81 13.36 7.18
CA ASP A 172 -7.62 14.72 7.71
C ASP A 172 -7.50 15.72 6.55
N LEU A 173 -8.65 16.17 6.05
CA LEU A 173 -8.72 17.00 4.84
C LEU A 173 -8.30 18.44 5.13
N ASN A 174 -8.58 18.94 6.33
CA ASN A 174 -8.20 20.29 6.75
C ASN A 174 -6.78 20.36 7.35
N LYS A 175 -6.12 19.21 7.56
CA LYS A 175 -4.76 19.05 8.11
C LYS A 175 -4.61 19.61 9.51
N ASP A 176 -5.64 19.50 10.34
CA ASP A 176 -5.64 19.98 11.72
C ASP A 176 -5.09 18.96 12.74
N GLY A 177 -4.71 17.77 12.26
CA GLY A 177 -4.19 16.68 13.07
C GLY A 177 -5.26 15.85 13.78
N LYS A 178 -6.55 16.07 13.44
CA LYS A 178 -7.70 15.38 14.01
C LYS A 178 -8.69 15.02 12.90
N LEU A 179 -9.57 14.07 13.16
CA LEU A 179 -10.66 13.74 12.23
C LEU A 179 -12.00 14.15 12.84
N SER A 180 -12.70 15.06 12.18
CA SER A 180 -14.11 15.31 12.45
C SER A 180 -14.97 14.12 12.01
N LYS A 181 -16.20 14.04 12.55
CA LYS A 181 -17.17 13.03 12.10
C LYS A 181 -17.41 13.07 10.59
N LYS A 182 -17.43 14.28 10.02
CA LYS A 182 -17.65 14.46 8.57
C LYS A 182 -16.50 13.87 7.77
N GLU A 183 -15.26 14.19 8.13
CA GLU A 183 -14.05 13.65 7.51
C GLU A 183 -14.00 12.12 7.58
N TRP A 184 -14.29 11.57 8.76
CA TRP A 184 -14.37 10.13 8.96
C TRP A 184 -15.40 9.43 8.07
N GLU A 185 -16.63 9.95 8.02
CA GLU A 185 -17.69 9.37 7.20
C GLU A 185 -17.44 9.56 5.70
N THR A 186 -16.89 10.70 5.28
CA THR A 186 -16.46 10.93 3.90
C THR A 186 -15.35 9.96 3.49
N TRP A 187 -14.33 9.77 4.33
CA TRP A 187 -13.25 8.82 4.05
C TRP A 187 -13.74 7.38 3.97
N LYS A 188 -14.61 6.94 4.88
CA LYS A 188 -15.22 5.60 4.83
C LYS A 188 -16.05 5.36 3.56
N SER A 189 -16.82 6.36 3.14
CA SER A 189 -17.74 6.27 2.01
C SER A 189 -17.09 6.43 0.64
N GLY A 190 -15.88 6.99 0.56
CA GLY A 190 -15.13 7.14 -0.68
C GLY A 190 -14.73 5.78 -1.26
N LYS A 191 -15.48 5.29 -2.25
CA LYS A 191 -15.08 4.12 -3.08
C LYS A 191 -13.76 4.40 -3.81
#